data_AF-A0A538GFS8-F1
#
_entry.id   AF-A0A538GFS8-F1
#
_cell.length_a   1.000
_cell.length_b   1.000
_cell.length_c   1.000
_cell.angle_alpha   90.00
_cell.angle_beta   90.00
_cell.angle_gamma   90.00
#
_symmetry.space_group_name_H-M   'P 1'
#
loop_
_entity.id
_entity.type
_entity.pdbx_description
1 polymer ?
#
loop_
_entity_poly.entity_id
_entity_poly.type
_entity_poly.pdbx_seq_one_letter_code
_entity_poly.pdbx_strand_id
1 'polypeptide(L)' 'MAARVEDLRSIPLFARLEPAALEQLAEAATEFDVQPDQLLAQPGAAGSGMFFVLEGTVEVDARERAPVPSSASSRS' A
#
# COMPACT_ATOMS: atom_id res chain seq x y z
N MET A 1 13.07 5.36 9.31
CA MET A 1 12.86 6.56 10.14
C MET A 1 11.35 6.78 10.26
N ALA A 2 10.83 7.53 11.23
CA ALA A 2 9.41 7.92 11.18
C ALA A 2 9.17 8.74 9.90
N ALA A 3 7.99 8.59 9.28
CA ALA A 3 7.67 9.35 8.07
C ALA A 3 7.55 10.86 8.39
N ARG A 4 7.76 11.71 7.39
CA ARG A 4 7.55 13.16 7.54
C ARG A 4 6.14 13.55 7.14
N VAL A 5 5.58 14.53 7.83
CA VAL A 5 4.21 15.04 7.57
C VAL A 5 4.12 15.65 6.17
N GLU A 6 5.18 16.31 5.72
CA GLU A 6 5.27 16.95 4.41
C GLU A 6 5.16 15.93 3.28
N ASP A 7 5.83 14.79 3.43
CA ASP A 7 5.84 13.69 2.47
C ASP A 7 4.43 13.08 2.37
N LEU A 8 3.79 12.82 3.52
CA LEU A 8 2.42 12.32 3.55
C LEU A 8 1.43 13.27 2.90
N ARG A 9 1.61 14.58 3.07
CA ARG A 9 0.71 15.61 2.52
C ARG A 9 0.77 15.72 0.99
N SER A 10 1.86 15.24 0.39
CA SER A 10 1.99 15.13 -1.07
C SER A 10 1.13 14.00 -1.66
N ILE A 11 0.76 13.00 -0.85
CA ILE A 11 -0.05 11.87 -1.28
C ILE A 11 -1.52 12.32 -1.34
N PRO A 12 -2.20 12.19 -2.50
CA PRO A 12 -3.58 12.67 -2.66
C PRO A 12 -4.58 12.10 -1.65
N LEU A 13 -4.35 10.87 -1.19
CA LEU A 13 -5.18 10.21 -0.18
C LEU A 13 -5.20 10.97 1.16
N PHE A 14 -4.09 11.64 1.50
CA PHE A 14 -3.88 12.30 2.79
C PHE A 14 -3.95 13.82 2.72
N ALA A 15 -4.04 14.40 1.52
CA ALA A 15 -4.01 15.85 1.30
C ALA A 15 -5.09 16.64 2.07
N ARG A 16 -6.19 15.99 2.45
CA ARG A 16 -7.32 16.60 3.17
C ARG A 16 -7.35 16.28 4.67
N LEU A 17 -6.36 15.54 5.18
CA LEU A 17 -6.28 15.24 6.60
C LEU A 17 -5.86 16.48 7.39
N GLU A 18 -6.38 16.58 8.62
CA GLU A 18 -5.97 17.61 9.55
C GLU A 18 -4.52 17.38 10.02
N PRO A 19 -3.79 18.45 10.40
CA PRO A 19 -2.39 18.33 10.84
C PRO A 19 -2.17 17.28 11.93
N ALA A 20 -3.02 17.24 12.96
CA ALA A 20 -2.91 16.28 14.05
C ALA A 20 -3.09 14.82 13.60
N ALA A 21 -3.89 14.58 12.55
CA ALA A 21 -4.06 13.24 11.98
C ALA A 21 -2.84 12.85 11.13
N LEU A 22 -2.23 13.80 10.42
CA LEU A 22 -0.98 13.57 9.69
C LEU A 22 0.18 13.27 10.64
N GLU A 23 0.27 13.96 11.78
CA GLU A 23 1.27 13.69 12.81
C GLU A 23 1.13 12.28 13.38
N GLN A 24 -0.09 11.85 13.71
CA GLN A 24 -0.35 10.47 14.16
C GLN A 24 0.02 9.43 13.09
N LEU A 25 -0.28 9.74 11.82
CA LEU A 25 0.09 8.85 10.72
C LEU A 25 1.60 8.79 10.51
N ALA A 26 2.30 9.91 10.63
CA ALA A 26 3.75 10.01 10.56
C ALA A 26 4.44 9.18 11.66
N GLU A 27 3.90 9.20 12.88
CA GLU A 27 4.39 8.37 14.00
C GLU A 27 4.15 6.88 13.77
N ALA A 28 3.02 6.51 13.15
CA ALA A 28 2.70 5.12 12.86
C ALA A 28 3.37 4.57 11.60
N ALA A 29 3.84 5.44 10.69
CA ALA A 29 4.44 5.07 9.42
C ALA A 29 5.97 5.00 9.51
N THR A 30 6.55 4.07 8.76
CA THR A 30 8.00 3.94 8.63
C THR A 30 8.43 4.29 7.21
N GLU A 31 9.31 5.29 7.10
CA GLU A 31 10.05 5.62 5.88
C GLU A 31 11.28 4.71 5.78
N PHE A 32 11.44 4.07 4.62
CA PHE A 32 12.59 3.23 4.30
C PHE A 32 12.88 3.28 2.79
N ASP A 33 14.17 3.17 2.46
CA ASP A 33 14.63 3.06 1.08
C ASP A 33 14.57 1.62 0.59
N VAL A 34 14.35 1.48 -0.72
CA VAL A 34 14.18 0.20 -1.40
C VAL A 34 15.26 0.09 -2.47
N GLN A 35 15.95 -1.04 -2.52
CA GLN A 35 16.90 -1.31 -3.60
C GLN A 35 16.15 -1.71 -4.89
N PRO A 36 16.73 -1.48 -6.07
CA PRO A 36 16.22 -2.04 -7.31
C PRO A 36 15.97 -3.55 -7.16
N ASP A 37 14.88 -4.03 -7.74
CA ASP A 37 14.44 -5.44 -7.73
C ASP A 37 14.09 -6.02 -6.34
N GLN A 38 14.01 -5.20 -5.29
CA GLN A 38 13.58 -5.65 -3.98
C GLN A 38 12.08 -5.93 -3.95
N LEU A 39 11.71 -7.16 -3.53
CA LEU A 39 10.32 -7.57 -3.39
C LEU A 39 9.67 -6.90 -2.18
N LEU A 40 8.67 -6.03 -2.44
CA LEU A 40 7.94 -5.29 -1.40
C LEU A 40 6.76 -6.06 -0.82
N ALA A 41 5.98 -6.72 -1.69
CA ALA A 41 4.79 -7.47 -1.31
C ALA A 41 4.61 -8.68 -2.23
N GLN A 42 4.11 -9.78 -1.68
CA GLN A 42 3.83 -11.00 -2.43
C GLN A 42 2.39 -11.47 -2.21
N PRO A 43 1.63 -11.78 -3.28
CA PRO A 43 0.29 -12.35 -3.15
C PRO A 43 0.30 -13.62 -2.29
N GLY A 44 -0.62 -13.71 -1.33
CA GLY A 44 -0.74 -14.85 -0.42
C GLY A 44 0.18 -14.82 0.79
N ALA A 45 1.15 -13.89 0.86
CA ALA A 45 1.86 -13.59 2.09
C ALA A 45 0.92 -12.89 3.08
N ALA A 46 1.23 -13.00 4.38
CA ALA A 46 0.54 -12.20 5.39
C ALA A 46 0.70 -10.71 5.04
N GLY A 47 -0.41 -9.99 4.99
CA GLY A 47 -0.40 -8.57 4.64
C GLY A 47 0.52 -7.80 5.58
N SER A 48 1.64 -7.31 5.06
CA SER A 48 2.63 -6.53 5.81
C SER A 48 2.20 -5.08 6.06
N GLY A 49 1.09 -4.67 5.47
CA GLY A 49 0.51 -3.33 5.60
C GLY A 49 0.26 -2.69 4.24
N MET A 50 0.19 -1.37 4.24
CA MET A 50 0.06 -0.55 3.05
C MET A 50 1.36 0.22 2.82
N PHE A 51 1.80 0.27 1.57
CA PHE A 51 2.97 1.03 1.16
C PHE A 51 2.54 2.24 0.33
N PHE A 52 3.23 3.36 0.53
CA PHE A 52 3.07 4.57 -0.25
C PHE A 52 4.41 4.91 -0.89
N VAL A 53 4.41 5.13 -2.20
CA VAL A 53 5.63 5.52 -2.93
C VAL A 53 5.78 7.02 -2.80
N LEU A 54 6.82 7.47 -2.10
CA LEU A 54 7.17 8.88 -1.97
C LEU A 54 7.97 9.37 -3.18
N GLU A 55 8.94 8.57 -3.62
CA GLU A 55 9.78 8.84 -4.77
C GLU A 55 10.05 7.54 -5.55
N GLY A 56 10.18 7.66 -6.88
CA GLY A 56 10.51 6.54 -7.76
C GLY A 56 9.28 5.86 -8.36
N THR A 57 9.44 4.59 -8.72
CA THR A 57 8.39 3.79 -9.36
C THR A 57 8.53 2.34 -8.92
N VAL A 58 7.40 1.66 -8.78
CA VAL A 58 7.34 0.23 -8.43
C VAL A 58 6.61 -0.52 -9.53
N GLU A 59 7.04 -1.76 -9.78
CA GLU A 59 6.34 -2.67 -10.69
C GLU A 59 5.39 -3.55 -9.88
N VAL A 60 4.17 -3.74 -10.39
CA VAL A 60 3.15 -4.59 -9.77
C VAL A 60 2.78 -5.69 -10.75
N ASP A 61 3.19 -6.92 -10.44
CA ASP A 61 2.76 -8.12 -11.16
C ASP A 61 1.53 -8.72 -10.46
N ALA A 62 0.36 -8.41 -11.00
CA ALA A 62 -0.87 -9.09 -10.65
C ALA A 62 -1.05 -10.28 -11.60
N ARG A 63 -0.59 -11.46 -11.19
CA ARG A 63 -0.98 -12.71 -11.87
C ARG A 63 -2.50 -12.76 -11.92
N GLU A 64 -3.08 -12.91 -13.10
CA GLU A 64 -4.53 -13.03 -13.28
C GLU A 64 -5.07 -14.06 -12.28
N ARG A 65 -5.86 -13.59 -11.32
CA ARG A 65 -6.63 -14.47 -10.48
C ARG A 65 -7.56 -15.22 -11.41
N ALA A 66 -7.40 -16.54 -11.51
CA ALA A 66 -8.38 -17.39 -12.17
C ALA A 66 -9.77 -17.00 -11.63
N PRO A 67 -10.76 -16.76 -12.52
CA PRO A 67 -12.08 -16.33 -12.09
C PRO A 67 -12.56 -17.28 -11.01
N VAL A 68 -12.96 -16.73 -9.85
CA VAL A 68 -13.62 -17.55 -8.83
C VAL A 68 -14.80 -18.23 -9.53
N PRO A 69 -14.88 -19.57 -9.56
CA PRO A 69 -16.04 -20.22 -10.11
C PRO A 69 -17.21 -19.74 -9.27
N SER A 70 -18.05 -18.88 -9.85
CA SER A 70 -19.36 -18.61 -9.31
C SER A 70 -20.00 -19.97 -9.20
N SER A 71 -20.18 -20.45 -7.97
CA SER A 71 -21.07 -21.56 -7.68
C SER A 71 -22.47 -21.07 -8.05
N ALA A 72 -22.75 -21.13 -9.36
CA ALA A 72 -24.06 -20.95 -9.92
C ALA A 72 -24.91 -22.01 -9.23
N SER A 73 -25.73 -21.52 -8.31
CA SER A 73 -26.79 -22.22 -7.62
C SER A 73 -27.41 -23.23 -8.58
N SER A 74 -27.10 -24.50 -8.37
CA SER A 74 -27.82 -25.60 -9.00
C SER A 74 -29.26 -25.45 -8.55
N ARG A 75 -30.10 -24.93 -9.45
CA ARG A 75 -31.54 -25.20 -9.41
C ARG A 75 -31.69 -26.70 -9.54
N SER A 76 -32.27 -27.35 -8.54
CA SER A 76 -33.18 -28.46 -8.75
C SER A 76 -34.09 -28.61 -7.55
#